data_AF-A0A0G0XGD3-F1
#
_entry.id   AF-A0A0G0XGD3-F1
#
_cell.length_a   1.000
_cell.length_b   1.000
_cell.length_c   1.000
_cell.angle_alpha   90.00
_cell.angle_beta   90.00
_cell.angle_gamma   90.00
#
_symmetry.space_group_name_H-M   'P 1'
#
loop_
_entity.id
_entity.type
_entity.pdbx_description
1 polymer ?
#
loop_
_entity_poly.entity_id
_entity_poly.type
_entity_poly.pdbx_seq_one_letter_code
_entity_poly.pdbx_strand_id
1 'polypeptide(L)' 'IGFVLLGYALLVFHIFDSTDWRYHALNVLGSIGIVIDAFAQRNWQPAVLNTIWFFLAFFALFSSFLF' A
#
# COMPACT_ATOMS: atom_id res chain seq x y z
N ILE A 1 -0.89 -9.98 -6.22
CA ILE A 1 -0.11 -10.65 -5.13
C ILE A 1 1.37 -10.26 -5.13
N GLY A 2 2.09 -10.34 -6.26
CA GLY A 2 3.54 -10.07 -6.31
C GLY A 2 3.99 -8.71 -5.73
N PHE A 3 3.25 -7.63 -6.00
CA PHE A 3 3.61 -6.29 -5.52
C PHE A 3 3.48 -6.10 -3.99
N VAL A 4 2.55 -6.80 -3.34
CA VAL A 4 2.40 -6.75 -1.86
C VAL A 4 3.55 -7.48 -1.18
N LEU A 5 3.94 -8.65 -1.72
CA LEU A 5 5.07 -9.41 -1.22
C LEU A 5 6.38 -8.66 -1.40
N LEU A 6 6.54 -7.93 -2.51
CA LEU A 6 7.69 -7.05 -2.73
C LEU A 6 7.73 -5.93 -1.67
N GLY A 7 6.61 -5.25 -1.42
CA GLY A 7 6.51 -4.23 -0.37
C GLY A 7 6.90 -4.77 1.01
N TYR A 8 6.37 -5.93 1.38
CA TYR A 8 6.71 -6.59 2.64
C TYR A 8 8.19 -6.97 2.73
N ALA A 9 8.76 -7.54 1.66
CA ALA A 9 10.17 -7.89 1.60
C ALA A 9 11.08 -6.66 1.78
N LEU A 10 10.75 -5.55 1.11
CA LEU A 10 11.50 -4.30 1.22
C LEU A 10 11.53 -3.75 2.65
N LEU A 11 10.41 -3.90 3.39
CA LEU A 11 10.33 -3.52 4.80
C LEU A 11 11.13 -4.48 5.69
N VAL A 12 10.95 -5.80 5.53
CA VAL A 12 11.60 -6.82 6.38
C VAL A 12 13.12 -6.85 6.20
N PHE A 13 13.61 -6.58 4.98
CA PHE A 13 15.04 -6.50 4.71
C PHE A 13 15.65 -5.14 5.07
N HIS A 14 14.90 -4.23 5.72
CA HIS A 14 15.34 -2.87 6.05
C HIS A 14 15.87 -2.08 4.84
N ILE A 15 15.35 -2.38 3.64
CA ILE A 15 15.69 -1.63 2.42
C ILE A 15 14.94 -0.29 2.43
N PHE A 16 13.70 -0.30 2.94
CA PHE A 16 12.96 0.92 3.27
C PHE A 16 12.47 0.87 4.71
N ASP A 17 12.55 2.00 5.39
CA ASP A 17 11.93 2.18 6.69
C ASP A 17 10.43 2.44 6.56
N SER A 18 9.69 2.13 7.62
CA SER A 18 8.24 2.36 7.70
C SER A 18 7.84 3.84 7.69
N THR A 19 8.82 4.75 7.73
CA THR A 19 8.65 6.21 7.63
C THR A 19 9.01 6.76 6.25
N ASP A 20 9.62 5.95 5.38
CA ASP A 20 10.11 6.39 4.07
C ASP A 20 8.93 6.63 3.11
N TRP A 21 8.90 7.81 2.49
CA TRP A 21 7.88 8.18 1.52
C TRP A 21 7.82 7.18 0.35
N ARG A 22 8.95 6.58 -0.04
CA ARG A 22 9.01 5.58 -1.13
C ARG A 22 8.22 4.33 -0.78
N TYR A 23 8.28 3.90 0.47
CA TYR A 23 7.53 2.74 0.96
C TYR A 23 6.02 3.03 0.96
N HIS A 24 5.61 4.20 1.44
CA HIS A 24 4.20 4.59 1.41
C HIS A 24 3.66 4.75 -0.01
N ALA A 25 4.44 5.33 -0.94
CA ALA A 25 4.06 5.46 -2.34
C ALA A 25 3.84 4.09 -3.01
N LEU A 26 4.70 3.11 -2.74
CA LEU A 26 4.53 1.73 -3.21
C LEU A 26 3.25 1.09 -2.66
N ASN A 27 2.94 1.29 -1.37
CA ASN A 27 1.72 0.78 -0.75
C ASN A 27 0.45 1.44 -1.32
N VAL A 28 0.50 2.74 -1.63
CA VAL A 28 -0.59 3.46 -2.31
C VAL A 28 -0.84 2.86 -3.70
N LEU A 29 0.21 2.66 -4.50
CA LEU A 29 0.07 2.06 -5.83
C LEU A 29 -0.42 0.61 -5.76
N GLY A 30 0.12 -0.19 -4.84
CA GLY A 30 -0.26 -1.58 -4.65
C GLY A 30 -1.71 -1.74 -4.19
N SER A 31 -2.18 -0.88 -3.28
CA SER A 31 -3.56 -0.89 -2.80
C SER A 31 -4.54 -0.50 -3.91
N ILE A 32 -4.26 0.51 -4.74
CA ILE A 32 -5.09 0.84 -5.92
C ILE A 32 -5.22 -0.37 -6.85
N GLY A 33 -4.10 -1.02 -7.18
CA GLY A 33 -4.10 -2.18 -8.07
C GLY A 33 -4.98 -3.32 -7.55
N ILE A 34 -4.94 -3.57 -6.23
CA ILE A 34 -5.79 -4.60 -5.61
C ILE A 34 -7.25 -4.16 -5.53
N VAL A 35 -7.54 -2.89 -5.24
CA VAL A 35 -8.92 -2.39 -5.25
C VAL A 35 -9.54 -2.59 -6.63
N ILE A 36 -8.84 -2.21 -7.71
CA ILE A 36 -9.34 -2.38 -9.08
C ILE A 36 -9.60 -3.86 -9.40
N ASP A 37 -8.65 -4.74 -9.09
CA ASP A 37 -8.78 -6.19 -9.33
C ASP A 37 -9.92 -6.81 -8.49
N ALA A 38 -10.01 -6.44 -7.21
CA ALA A 38 -11.03 -6.93 -6.30
C ALA A 38 -12.43 -6.46 -6.69
N PHE A 39 -12.58 -5.22 -7.16
CA PHE A 39 -13.84 -4.73 -7.71
C PHE A 39 -14.23 -5.47 -8.98
N ALA A 40 -13.29 -5.74 -9.88
CA ALA A 40 -13.55 -6.52 -11.11
C ALA A 40 -14.04 -7.94 -10.80
N GLN A 41 -13.51 -8.56 -9.75
CA GLN A 41 -13.89 -9.91 -9.30
C GLN A 41 -15.07 -9.94 -8.32
N ARG A 42 -15.67 -8.78 -8.00
CA ARG A 42 -16.69 -8.61 -6.93
C ARG A 42 -16.27 -9.18 -5.57
N ASN A 43 -14.97 -9.20 -5.33
CA ASN A 43 -14.41 -9.69 -4.08
C ASN A 43 -14.34 -8.54 -3.08
N TRP A 44 -15.36 -8.43 -2.23
CA TRP A 44 -15.53 -7.30 -1.32
C TRP A 44 -14.51 -7.28 -0.18
N GLN A 45 -14.01 -8.45 0.25
CA GLN A 45 -13.01 -8.54 1.33
C GLN A 45 -11.70 -7.80 1.00
N PRO A 46 -10.99 -8.11 -0.11
CA PRO A 46 -9.80 -7.38 -0.50
C PRO A 46 -10.10 -5.93 -0.90
N ALA A 47 -11.27 -5.66 -1.49
CA ALA A 47 -11.66 -4.30 -1.87
C ALA A 47 -11.75 -3.36 -0.66
N VAL A 48 -12.47 -3.75 0.38
CA VAL A 48 -12.61 -2.94 1.61
C VAL A 48 -11.27 -2.82 2.32
N LEU A 49 -10.55 -3.94 2.48
CA LEU A 49 -9.26 -3.95 3.16
C LEU A 49 -8.24 -3.02 2.48
N ASN A 50 -8.08 -3.12 1.16
CA ASN A 50 -7.12 -2.29 0.43
C ASN A 50 -7.59 -0.84 0.29
N THR A 51 -8.89 -0.57 0.34
CA THR A 51 -9.39 0.80 0.42
C THR A 51 -8.95 1.47 1.73
N ILE A 52 -9.11 0.79 2.87
CA ILE A 52 -8.62 1.31 4.17
C ILE A 52 -7.10 1.44 4.14
N TRP A 53 -6.41 0.44 3.60
CA TRP A 53 -4.95 0.44 3.48
C TRP A 53 -4.44 1.61 2.63
N PHE A 54 -5.12 1.92 1.53
CA PHE A 54 -4.85 3.07 0.68
C PHE A 54 -4.91 4.37 1.49
N PHE A 55 -5.95 4.59 2.29
CA PHE A 55 -6.07 5.80 3.11
C PHE A 55 -4.95 5.93 4.15
N LEU A 56 -4.57 4.83 4.80
CA LEU A 56 -3.46 4.83 5.75
C LEU A 56 -2.13 5.14 5.06
N ALA A 57 -1.84 4.48 3.94
CA ALA A 57 -0.61 4.71 3.18
C ALA A 57 -0.57 6.12 2.57
N PHE A 58 -1.71 6.64 2.12
CA PHE A 58 -1.83 7.99 1.59
C PHE A 58 -1.60 9.05 2.67
N PHE A 59 -2.19 8.88 3.84
CA PHE A 59 -1.97 9.78 4.98
C PHE A 59 -0.52 9.75 5.45
N ALA A 60 0.06 8.55 5.57
CA ALA A 60 1.46 8.39 5.95
C ALA A 60 2.41 9.03 4.91
N LEU A 61 2.15 8.83 3.61
CA LEU A 61 2.90 9.48 2.54
C LEU A 61 2.88 11.01 2.71
N PHE A 62 1.70 11.59 2.91
CA PHE A 62 1.56 13.03 3.06
C PHE A 62 2.24 13.55 4.33
N SER A 63 2.14 12.79 5.43
CA SER A 63 2.85 13.09 6.67
C SER A 63 4.36 13.05 6.51
N SER A 64 4.92 12.12 5.73
CA SER A 64 6.36 12.03 5.46
C SER A 64 6.92 13.21 4.65
N PHE A 65 6.07 14.01 4.00
CA PHE A 65 6.48 15.24 3.30
C PHE A 65 6.27 16.51 4.14
N LEU A 66 5.43 16.45 5.19
CA LEU A 66 5.10 17.60 6.02
C LEU A 66 6.07 17.81 7.20
N PHE A 67 6.91 16.81 7.49
CA PHE A 67 7.89 16.76 8.58
C PHE A 67 9.22 16.18 8.08
#